data_AF-A0DS83-F1
#
_entry.id   AF-A0DS83-F1
#
_cell.length_a   1.000
_cell.length_b   1.000
_cell.length_c   1.000
_cell.angle_alpha   90.00
_cell.angle_beta   90.00
_cell.angle_gamma   90.00
#
_symmetry.space_group_name_H-M   'P 1'
#
loop_
_entity.id
_entity.type
_entity.pdbx_description
1 polymer ?
#
loop_
_entity_poly.entity_id
_entity_poly.type
_entity_poly.pdbx_seq_one_letter_code
_entity_poly.pdbx_strand_id
1 'polypeptide(L)'
;MLKKLKPILLSVTTIGVGYFCVQRELNINLGIFDAFYYQLYKYSPHYAVQFIKLMSYQNLLWKQDLYTQEQNLNDQIKLKNQLGLASGFDNDGSFVETLQNLGFGFIEIGSITAQRNIRFSEDLNTYSVKNDSIEYLSEIPQMGILQSKAILTSLRRNYAIKIPVGVSIMPSEEIYKYTPYLIENDISNVTRELCTVADFLVLNLVSSQRTSKLYNDIVTNNTDVIKKMIQSIQITQIEEIGLQAALEHETKNELKGDNQVREYLSTTQLGLKQQYLFNIIRNLVAPLYIKVSSNIQKTILDFLLEEAKGNKIQGIILQKDINQNDLEYNKTLKQVRQQLPKSCTLISVGGIKTKVQFQERLNNGADACQIFSSFVAKGPHVIKDILL
;
A
#
# COMPACT_ATOMS: atom_id res chain seq x y z
N MET A 1 23.29 6.32 -39.11
CA MET A 1 22.32 5.22 -38.91
C MET A 1 21.07 5.68 -38.17
N LEU A 2 21.18 6.25 -36.97
CA LEU A 2 20.04 6.72 -36.14
C LEU A 2 19.07 7.71 -36.83
N LYS A 3 19.56 8.67 -37.63
CA LYS A 3 18.69 9.62 -38.36
C LYS A 3 17.75 8.96 -39.38
N LYS A 4 18.14 7.82 -39.98
CA LYS A 4 17.31 7.08 -40.96
C LYS A 4 16.25 6.19 -40.28
N LEU A 5 16.48 5.81 -39.02
CA LEU A 5 15.56 4.99 -38.22
C LEU A 5 14.47 5.81 -37.52
N LYS A 6 14.70 7.11 -37.30
CA LYS A 6 13.76 8.01 -36.62
C LYS A 6 12.32 8.00 -37.18
N PRO A 7 12.07 8.10 -38.51
CA PRO A 7 10.70 8.08 -39.03
C PRO A 7 10.01 6.72 -38.86
N ILE A 8 10.77 5.63 -38.95
CA ILE A 8 10.26 4.27 -38.71
C ILE A 8 9.87 4.11 -37.25
N LEU A 9 10.75 4.51 -36.33
CA LEU A 9 10.48 4.46 -34.89
C LEU A 9 9.24 5.30 -34.54
N LEU A 10 9.13 6.51 -35.08
CA LEU A 10 7.97 7.38 -34.88
C LEU A 10 6.66 6.74 -35.38
N SER A 11 6.71 6.09 -36.54
CA SER A 11 5.54 5.43 -37.11
C SER A 11 5.11 4.24 -36.25
N VAL A 12 6.07 3.42 -35.81
CA VAL A 12 5.83 2.29 -34.90
C VAL A 12 5.25 2.76 -33.57
N THR A 13 5.80 3.83 -32.98
CA THR A 13 5.26 4.38 -31.73
C THR A 13 3.86 4.97 -31.92
N THR A 14 3.60 5.65 -33.03
CA THR A 14 2.28 6.25 -33.31
C THR A 14 1.21 5.18 -33.48
N ILE A 15 1.50 4.12 -34.25
CA ILE A 15 0.61 2.97 -34.43
C ILE A 15 0.38 2.27 -33.08
N GLY A 16 1.45 2.05 -32.30
CA GLY A 16 1.37 1.43 -30.98
C GLY A 16 0.50 2.21 -30.00
N VAL A 17 0.69 3.54 -29.91
CA VAL A 17 -0.15 4.41 -29.07
C VAL A 17 -1.60 4.37 -29.54
N GLY A 18 -1.85 4.50 -30.85
CA GLY A 18 -3.20 4.41 -31.41
C GLY A 18 -3.88 3.08 -31.08
N TYR A 19 -3.15 1.98 -31.16
CA TYR A 19 -3.63 0.66 -30.77
C TYR A 19 -4.00 0.61 -29.28
N PHE A 20 -3.15 1.12 -28.38
CA PHE A 20 -3.47 1.13 -26.95
C PHE A 20 -4.62 2.07 -26.58
N CYS A 21 -4.79 3.19 -27.28
CA CYS A 21 -5.96 4.04 -27.16
C CYS A 21 -7.24 3.25 -27.48
N VAL A 22 -7.27 2.53 -28.61
CA VAL A 22 -8.41 1.68 -28.99
C VAL A 22 -8.66 0.60 -27.96
N GLN A 23 -7.59 -0.06 -27.48
CA GLN A 23 -7.68 -1.10 -26.46
C GLN A 23 -8.32 -0.58 -25.16
N ARG A 24 -7.91 0.60 -24.70
CA ARG A 24 -8.48 1.28 -23.54
C ARG A 24 -9.95 1.64 -23.77
N GLU A 25 -10.27 2.27 -24.90
CA GLU A 25 -11.63 2.72 -25.18
C GLU A 25 -12.63 1.56 -25.22
N LEU A 26 -12.18 0.40 -25.72
CA LEU A 26 -12.97 -0.82 -25.79
C LEU A 26 -12.92 -1.66 -24.50
N ASN A 27 -12.10 -1.30 -23.50
CA ASN A 27 -11.88 -2.05 -22.25
C ASN A 27 -11.56 -3.54 -22.45
N ILE A 28 -10.77 -3.85 -23.47
CA ILE A 28 -10.34 -5.22 -23.79
C ILE A 28 -8.83 -5.32 -23.72
N ASN A 29 -8.28 -6.52 -23.59
CA ASN A 29 -6.87 -6.77 -23.88
C ASN A 29 -6.79 -7.67 -25.10
N LEU A 30 -6.22 -7.14 -26.18
CA LEU A 30 -6.11 -7.82 -27.47
C LEU A 30 -4.78 -8.58 -27.61
N GLY A 31 -4.03 -8.76 -26.51
CA GLY A 31 -2.86 -9.63 -26.41
C GLY A 31 -1.53 -9.03 -26.89
N ILE A 32 -1.54 -7.99 -27.73
CA ILE A 32 -0.30 -7.31 -28.16
C ILE A 32 0.40 -6.66 -26.96
N PHE A 33 -0.35 -6.13 -25.99
CA PHE A 33 0.21 -5.61 -24.75
C PHE A 33 1.05 -6.68 -24.05
N ASP A 34 0.47 -7.87 -23.83
CA ASP A 34 1.13 -8.95 -23.10
C ASP A 34 2.34 -9.49 -23.88
N ALA A 35 2.22 -9.63 -25.20
CA ALA A 35 3.33 -10.06 -26.06
C ALA A 35 4.50 -9.07 -25.98
N PHE A 36 4.24 -7.77 -26.08
CA PHE A 36 5.27 -6.74 -25.99
C PHE A 36 5.87 -6.67 -24.58
N TYR A 37 5.01 -6.70 -23.55
CA TYR A 37 5.41 -6.72 -22.15
C TYR A 37 6.35 -7.89 -21.84
N TYR A 38 6.00 -9.09 -22.29
CA TYR A 38 6.78 -10.29 -22.07
C TYR A 38 8.18 -10.20 -22.70
N GLN A 39 8.29 -9.58 -23.89
CA GLN A 39 9.60 -9.35 -24.50
C GLN A 39 10.44 -8.33 -23.72
N LEU A 40 9.81 -7.25 -23.23
CA LEU A 40 10.49 -6.29 -22.36
C LEU A 40 10.96 -6.96 -21.06
N TYR A 41 10.12 -7.77 -20.42
CA TYR A 41 10.45 -8.47 -19.20
C TYR A 41 11.63 -9.43 -19.38
N LYS A 42 11.63 -10.21 -20.48
CA LYS A 42 12.76 -11.07 -20.85
C LYS A 42 14.07 -10.32 -21.01
N TYR A 43 14.00 -9.09 -21.52
CA TYR A 43 15.17 -8.25 -21.71
C TYR A 43 15.63 -7.62 -20.38
N SER A 44 14.72 -6.99 -19.63
CA SER A 44 14.95 -6.55 -18.26
C SER A 44 13.61 -6.28 -17.55
N PRO A 45 13.40 -6.82 -16.33
CA PRO A 45 12.22 -6.48 -15.53
C PRO A 45 12.09 -4.98 -15.27
N HIS A 46 13.21 -4.23 -15.22
CA HIS A 46 13.17 -2.78 -15.08
C HIS A 46 12.39 -2.12 -16.22
N TYR A 47 12.70 -2.45 -17.47
CA TYR A 47 12.01 -1.85 -18.61
C TYR A 47 10.55 -2.27 -18.69
N ALA A 48 10.21 -3.49 -18.27
CA ALA A 48 8.82 -3.93 -18.16
C ALA A 48 8.04 -3.07 -17.15
N VAL A 49 8.60 -2.80 -15.97
CA VAL A 49 7.99 -1.90 -14.97
C VAL A 49 7.86 -0.48 -15.52
N GLN A 50 8.92 0.07 -16.13
CA GLN A 50 8.87 1.41 -16.71
C GLN A 50 7.82 1.52 -17.82
N PHE A 51 7.63 0.45 -18.59
CA PHE A 51 6.59 0.41 -19.61
C PHE A 51 5.19 0.49 -18.99
N ILE A 52 4.88 -0.28 -17.93
CA ILE A 52 3.59 -0.14 -17.24
C ILE A 52 3.43 1.29 -16.69
N LYS A 53 4.48 1.86 -16.06
CA LYS A 53 4.42 3.23 -15.53
C LYS A 53 4.18 4.27 -16.62
N LEU A 54 4.81 4.15 -17.77
CA LEU A 54 4.58 5.01 -18.92
C LEU A 54 3.14 4.89 -19.43
N MET A 55 2.63 3.65 -19.53
CA MET A 55 1.26 3.38 -19.96
C MET A 55 0.23 3.92 -18.95
N SER A 56 0.52 3.82 -17.65
CA SER A 56 -0.25 4.45 -16.58
C SER A 56 -0.22 5.98 -16.70
N TYR A 57 0.95 6.59 -16.89
CA TYR A 57 1.09 8.04 -17.01
C TYR A 57 0.32 8.62 -18.21
N GLN A 58 0.34 7.90 -19.34
CA GLN A 58 -0.39 8.28 -20.55
C GLN A 58 -1.88 7.87 -20.50
N ASN A 59 -2.33 7.25 -19.41
CA ASN A 59 -3.67 6.70 -19.26
C ASN A 59 -4.06 5.79 -20.45
N LEU A 60 -3.19 4.84 -20.81
CA LEU A 60 -3.35 3.91 -21.94
C LEU A 60 -3.63 2.47 -21.50
N LEU A 61 -3.74 2.22 -20.19
CA LEU A 61 -4.13 0.91 -19.67
C LEU A 61 -5.65 0.74 -19.76
N TRP A 62 -6.09 -0.45 -20.11
CA TRP A 62 -7.52 -0.78 -20.22
C TRP A 62 -8.13 -1.02 -18.84
N LYS A 63 -9.46 -0.93 -18.75
CA LYS A 63 -10.19 -1.27 -17.54
C LYS A 63 -10.58 -2.74 -17.52
N GLN A 64 -10.44 -3.37 -16.36
CA GLN A 64 -10.86 -4.73 -16.05
C GLN A 64 -11.86 -4.69 -14.90
N ASP A 65 -13.13 -4.93 -15.19
CA ASP A 65 -14.16 -5.05 -14.16
C ASP A 65 -14.15 -6.48 -13.57
N LEU A 66 -13.16 -6.75 -12.71
CA LEU A 66 -12.97 -8.03 -12.02
C LEU A 66 -13.58 -8.05 -10.60
N TYR A 67 -14.73 -7.39 -10.45
CA TYR A 67 -15.41 -7.26 -9.17
C TYR A 67 -16.43 -8.38 -9.05
N THR A 68 -16.10 -9.40 -8.26
CA THR A 68 -16.95 -10.58 -8.09
C THR A 68 -17.99 -10.32 -7.00
N GLN A 69 -17.58 -9.89 -5.80
CA GLN A 69 -18.44 -9.44 -4.69
C GLN A 69 -17.67 -8.52 -3.73
N GLU A 70 -18.31 -7.46 -3.23
CA GLU A 70 -17.73 -6.63 -2.17
C GLU A 70 -17.59 -7.42 -0.86
N GLN A 71 -16.44 -7.29 -0.20
CA GLN A 71 -16.16 -7.91 1.08
C GLN A 71 -15.57 -6.89 2.05
N ASN A 72 -15.99 -6.95 3.31
CA ASN A 72 -15.39 -6.12 4.35
C ASN A 72 -14.06 -6.75 4.77
N LEU A 73 -12.97 -6.01 4.64
CA LEU A 73 -11.65 -6.40 5.16
C LEU A 73 -11.58 -6.21 6.68
N ASN A 74 -12.25 -5.15 7.16
CA ASN A 74 -12.53 -4.87 8.57
C ASN A 74 -13.73 -3.90 8.64
N ASP A 75 -14.01 -3.35 9.82
CA ASP A 75 -15.13 -2.41 10.03
C ASP A 75 -15.02 -1.11 9.21
N GLN A 76 -13.83 -0.77 8.70
CA GLN A 76 -13.53 0.50 8.02
C GLN A 76 -13.32 0.34 6.52
N ILE A 77 -12.82 -0.82 6.07
CA ILE A 77 -12.33 -1.02 4.70
C ILE A 77 -13.17 -2.05 3.97
N LYS A 78 -13.70 -1.66 2.81
CA LYS A 78 -14.42 -2.53 1.88
C LYS A 78 -13.58 -2.79 0.64
N LEU A 79 -13.40 -4.05 0.31
CA LEU A 79 -12.67 -4.51 -0.86
C LEU A 79 -13.64 -4.93 -1.96
N LYS A 80 -13.31 -4.56 -3.20
CA LYS A 80 -14.04 -5.06 -4.37
C LYS A 80 -13.66 -6.50 -4.76
N ASN A 81 -12.46 -6.93 -4.33
CA ASN A 81 -11.98 -8.31 -4.32
C ASN A 81 -10.77 -8.41 -3.36
N GLN A 82 -10.37 -9.62 -2.99
CA GLN A 82 -9.33 -9.86 -1.99
C GLN A 82 -7.88 -9.79 -2.54
N LEU A 83 -7.67 -9.33 -3.79
CA LEU A 83 -6.35 -9.25 -4.42
C LEU A 83 -5.90 -7.79 -4.55
N GLY A 84 -4.76 -7.45 -3.94
CA GLY A 84 -4.18 -6.12 -4.00
C GLY A 84 -2.79 -6.07 -4.64
N LEU A 85 -2.35 -4.85 -4.91
CA LEU A 85 -0.97 -4.55 -5.31
C LEU A 85 -0.16 -4.17 -4.06
N ALA A 86 0.99 -4.81 -3.84
CA ALA A 86 1.87 -4.47 -2.72
C ALA A 86 2.69 -3.20 -3.00
N SER A 87 3.18 -2.55 -1.93
CA SER A 87 4.11 -1.41 -2.04
C SER A 87 5.40 -1.74 -2.80
N GLY A 88 6.07 -0.70 -3.27
CA GLY A 88 7.30 -0.77 -4.07
C GLY A 88 7.07 -0.65 -5.58
N PHE A 89 5.82 -0.76 -6.06
CA PHE A 89 5.49 -0.49 -7.46
C PHE A 89 5.24 1.01 -7.69
N ASP A 90 4.28 1.55 -6.95
CA ASP A 90 3.91 2.96 -6.95
C ASP A 90 4.34 3.60 -5.62
N ASN A 91 5.48 4.30 -5.62
CA ASN A 91 6.08 4.77 -4.37
C ASN A 91 5.48 6.10 -3.89
N ASP A 92 4.93 6.92 -4.79
CA ASP A 92 4.38 8.24 -4.47
C ASP A 92 2.86 8.34 -4.71
N GLY A 93 2.25 7.31 -5.29
CA GLY A 93 0.82 7.28 -5.58
C GLY A 93 0.44 7.86 -6.95
N SER A 94 1.43 8.18 -7.80
CA SER A 94 1.20 8.80 -9.11
C SER A 94 0.38 7.93 -10.07
N PHE A 95 0.28 6.63 -9.82
CA PHE A 95 -0.34 5.68 -10.76
C PHE A 95 -1.60 5.03 -10.19
N VAL A 96 -2.01 5.34 -8.95
CA VAL A 96 -3.19 4.75 -8.30
C VAL A 96 -4.43 4.81 -9.18
N GLU A 97 -4.70 5.96 -9.80
CA GLU A 97 -5.90 6.17 -10.63
C GLU A 97 -5.99 5.20 -11.81
N THR A 98 -4.87 4.85 -12.42
CA THR A 98 -4.84 3.94 -13.57
C THR A 98 -4.63 2.49 -13.16
N LEU A 99 -3.85 2.23 -12.11
CA LEU A 99 -3.62 0.88 -11.61
C LEU A 99 -4.89 0.24 -11.04
N GLN A 100 -5.77 1.01 -10.39
CA GLN A 100 -7.06 0.48 -9.92
C GLN A 100 -7.93 -0.08 -11.05
N ASN A 101 -7.77 0.45 -12.28
CA ASN A 101 -8.54 0.01 -13.44
C ASN A 101 -8.12 -1.39 -13.89
N LEU A 102 -6.94 -1.89 -13.50
CA LEU A 102 -6.49 -3.22 -13.87
C LEU A 102 -7.21 -4.34 -13.10
N GLY A 103 -8.09 -4.02 -12.16
CA GLY A 103 -8.92 -5.00 -11.45
C GLY A 103 -8.43 -5.37 -10.05
N PHE A 104 -7.45 -4.64 -9.49
CA PHE A 104 -7.08 -4.77 -8.08
C PHE A 104 -8.24 -4.37 -7.16
N GLY A 105 -8.41 -5.10 -6.07
CA GLY A 105 -9.35 -4.77 -5.01
C GLY A 105 -8.86 -3.68 -4.06
N PHE A 106 -7.54 -3.51 -3.93
CA PHE A 106 -6.86 -2.45 -3.17
C PHE A 106 -5.42 -2.27 -3.64
N ILE A 107 -4.81 -1.13 -3.34
CA ILE A 107 -3.40 -0.83 -3.69
C ILE A 107 -2.67 -0.33 -2.45
N GLU A 108 -1.45 -0.81 -2.21
CA GLU A 108 -0.54 -0.23 -1.22
C GLU A 108 0.55 0.58 -1.96
N ILE A 109 0.64 1.88 -1.67
CA ILE A 109 1.71 2.76 -2.20
C ILE A 109 2.87 2.88 -1.20
N GLY A 110 3.98 3.44 -1.65
CA GLY A 110 5.16 3.69 -0.81
C GLY A 110 6.26 2.64 -0.98
N SER A 111 7.25 2.58 -0.09
CA SER A 111 7.29 3.28 1.21
C SER A 111 7.56 4.78 1.13
N ILE A 112 6.88 5.55 1.99
CA ILE A 112 6.99 7.00 2.15
C ILE A 112 7.73 7.31 3.46
N THR A 113 8.56 8.35 3.42
CA THR A 113 9.36 8.85 4.53
C THR A 113 9.13 10.35 4.68
N ALA A 114 9.52 10.95 5.82
CA ALA A 114 9.34 12.39 6.02
C ALA A 114 10.19 13.18 5.02
N GLN A 115 11.42 12.71 4.80
CA GLN A 115 12.36 13.31 3.85
C GLN A 115 12.53 12.42 2.63
N ARG A 116 12.52 13.05 1.45
CA ARG A 116 12.78 12.35 0.19
C ARG A 116 14.24 11.92 0.14
N ASN A 117 14.49 10.65 -0.15
CA ASN A 117 15.83 10.14 -0.41
C ASN A 117 15.80 9.35 -1.73
N ILE A 118 16.30 10.00 -2.79
CA ILE A 118 16.53 9.37 -4.09
C ILE A 118 18.02 9.19 -4.24
N ARG A 119 18.46 7.93 -4.25
CA ARG A 119 19.78 7.59 -4.76
C ARG A 119 19.68 7.26 -6.24
N PHE A 120 20.41 8.01 -7.04
CA PHE A 120 20.66 7.64 -8.44
C PHE A 120 21.65 6.47 -8.42
N SER A 121 21.20 5.25 -8.73
CA SER A 121 22.12 4.16 -9.00
C SER A 121 22.69 4.34 -10.42
N GLU A 122 24.01 4.18 -10.56
CA GLU A 122 24.65 4.08 -11.87
C GLU A 122 24.18 2.82 -12.63
N ASP A 123 23.71 1.80 -11.89
CA ASP A 123 23.10 0.60 -12.43
C ASP A 123 21.70 0.89 -13.01
N LEU A 124 21.56 0.70 -14.32
CA LEU A 124 20.29 0.77 -15.05
C LEU A 124 19.30 -0.36 -14.66
N ASN A 125 19.80 -1.44 -14.05
CA ASN A 125 18.98 -2.58 -13.64
C ASN A 125 18.59 -2.49 -12.16
N THR A 126 17.40 -1.95 -11.93
CA THR A 126 16.80 -1.82 -10.59
C THR A 126 16.32 -3.14 -10.00
N TYR A 127 16.14 -4.19 -10.81
CA TYR A 127 15.53 -5.44 -10.38
C TYR A 127 16.38 -6.65 -10.75
N SER A 128 16.41 -7.64 -9.86
CA SER A 128 16.96 -8.98 -10.08
C SER A 128 15.86 -10.02 -9.94
N VAL A 129 16.02 -11.15 -10.62
CA VAL A 129 15.17 -12.32 -10.44
C VAL A 129 15.97 -13.38 -9.70
N LYS A 130 15.51 -13.73 -8.50
CA LYS A 130 16.10 -14.80 -7.68
C LYS A 130 14.99 -15.70 -7.19
N ASN A 131 15.14 -17.01 -7.37
CA ASN A 131 14.12 -18.00 -7.00
C ASN A 131 12.73 -17.56 -7.43
N ASP A 132 12.62 -17.13 -8.70
CA ASP A 132 11.32 -16.82 -9.29
C ASP A 132 10.58 -15.63 -8.63
N SER A 133 11.33 -14.85 -7.84
CA SER A 133 10.91 -13.67 -7.09
C SER A 133 11.73 -12.47 -7.54
N ILE A 134 11.11 -11.29 -7.51
CA ILE A 134 11.74 -10.06 -7.97
C ILE A 134 12.28 -9.31 -6.76
N GLU A 135 13.59 -9.09 -6.77
CA GLU A 135 14.30 -8.33 -5.76
C GLU A 135 14.68 -6.97 -6.32
N TYR A 136 14.57 -5.93 -5.50
CA TYR A 136 15.12 -4.62 -5.82
C TYR A 136 16.65 -4.68 -5.63
N LEU A 137 17.40 -4.45 -6.70
CA LEU A 137 18.87 -4.42 -6.68
C LEU A 137 19.41 -3.10 -6.13
N SER A 138 18.67 -2.00 -6.27
CA SER A 138 19.02 -0.72 -5.63
C SER A 138 18.27 -0.52 -4.31
N GLU A 139 18.51 0.58 -3.63
CA GLU A 139 17.63 1.00 -2.53
C GLU A 139 16.29 1.43 -3.14
N ILE A 140 15.18 1.02 -2.50
CA ILE A 140 13.84 1.48 -2.91
C ILE A 140 13.81 2.99 -2.69
N PRO A 141 13.50 3.80 -3.73
CA PRO A 141 13.44 5.25 -3.57
C PRO A 141 12.47 5.62 -2.45
N GLN A 142 12.97 6.34 -1.44
CA GLN A 142 12.13 6.83 -0.35
C GLN A 142 11.48 8.13 -0.80
N MET A 143 10.17 8.09 -1.03
CA MET A 143 9.44 9.24 -1.52
C MET A 143 9.13 10.20 -0.38
N GLY A 144 9.28 11.49 -0.67
CA GLY A 144 8.99 12.55 0.29
C GLY A 144 7.48 12.71 0.46
N ILE A 145 7.07 12.87 1.71
CA ILE A 145 5.67 12.87 2.10
C ILE A 145 4.76 13.88 1.39
N LEU A 146 5.27 15.09 1.15
CA LEU A 146 4.46 16.19 0.60
C LEU A 146 3.91 15.85 -0.78
N GLN A 147 4.70 15.14 -1.60
CA GLN A 147 4.28 14.74 -2.94
C GLN A 147 3.11 13.75 -2.85
N SER A 148 3.26 12.69 -2.07
CA SER A 148 2.23 11.67 -1.91
C SER A 148 0.95 12.24 -1.29
N LYS A 149 1.07 13.12 -0.29
CA LYS A 149 -0.09 13.83 0.29
C LYS A 149 -0.81 14.65 -0.76
N ALA A 150 -0.10 15.44 -1.57
CA ALA A 150 -0.69 16.27 -2.62
C ALA A 150 -1.43 15.41 -3.66
N ILE A 151 -0.81 14.32 -4.12
CA ILE A 151 -1.40 13.40 -5.09
C ILE A 151 -2.67 12.77 -4.52
N LEU A 152 -2.58 12.12 -3.36
CA LEU A 152 -3.73 11.45 -2.75
C LEU A 152 -4.87 12.43 -2.45
N THR A 153 -4.56 13.62 -1.92
CA THR A 153 -5.57 14.65 -1.65
C THR A 153 -6.28 15.06 -2.93
N SER A 154 -5.54 15.29 -4.03
CA SER A 154 -6.11 15.65 -5.32
C SER A 154 -7.02 14.55 -5.88
N LEU A 155 -6.53 13.31 -5.89
CA LEU A 155 -7.28 12.15 -6.38
C LEU A 155 -8.55 11.90 -5.57
N ARG A 156 -8.52 12.09 -4.25
CA ARG A 156 -9.69 11.97 -3.37
C ARG A 156 -10.71 13.09 -3.62
N ARG A 157 -10.26 14.34 -3.72
CA ARG A 157 -11.13 15.49 -4.02
C ARG A 157 -11.86 15.35 -5.36
N ASN A 158 -11.21 14.74 -6.34
CA ASN A 158 -11.79 14.51 -7.67
C ASN A 158 -12.57 13.18 -7.77
N TYR A 159 -12.77 12.45 -6.67
CA TYR A 159 -13.41 11.13 -6.65
C TYR A 159 -12.78 10.11 -7.62
N ALA A 160 -11.49 10.28 -7.93
CA ALA A 160 -10.77 9.47 -8.89
C ALA A 160 -10.49 8.06 -8.34
N ILE A 161 -10.21 7.94 -7.04
CA ILE A 161 -9.92 6.65 -6.38
C ILE A 161 -11.22 5.97 -5.95
N LYS A 162 -11.41 4.72 -6.39
CA LYS A 162 -12.61 3.91 -6.15
C LYS A 162 -12.33 2.61 -5.39
N ILE A 163 -11.08 2.37 -5.01
CA ILE A 163 -10.66 1.20 -4.22
C ILE A 163 -9.83 1.67 -3.02
N PRO A 164 -9.70 0.85 -1.95
CA PRO A 164 -8.85 1.22 -0.84
C PRO A 164 -7.38 1.40 -1.23
N VAL A 165 -6.75 2.44 -0.69
CA VAL A 165 -5.35 2.78 -0.87
C VAL A 165 -4.65 2.79 0.48
N GLY A 166 -3.79 1.80 0.67
CA GLY A 166 -2.86 1.71 1.78
C GLY A 166 -1.63 2.56 1.54
N VAL A 167 -1.07 3.12 2.60
CA VAL A 167 0.15 3.91 2.52
C VAL A 167 1.22 3.30 3.41
N SER A 168 2.25 2.71 2.80
CA SER A 168 3.43 2.20 3.48
C SER A 168 4.32 3.34 3.94
N ILE A 169 4.64 3.37 5.22
CA ILE A 169 5.49 4.36 5.88
C ILE A 169 6.67 3.68 6.56
N MET A 170 7.80 4.37 6.61
CA MET A 170 8.99 3.91 7.34
C MET A 170 9.83 5.10 7.82
N PRO A 171 10.73 4.89 8.79
CA PRO A 171 11.67 5.94 9.18
C PRO A 171 12.61 6.29 8.02
N SER A 172 12.88 7.58 7.85
CA SER A 172 13.83 8.13 6.89
C SER A 172 15.23 7.57 7.16
N GLU A 173 15.97 7.25 6.09
CA GLU A 173 17.31 6.65 6.23
C GLU A 173 18.27 7.47 7.09
N GLU A 174 18.31 8.77 6.87
CA GLU A 174 19.18 9.66 7.62
C GLU A 174 18.88 9.66 9.11
N ILE A 175 17.59 9.52 9.48
CA ILE A 175 17.16 9.53 10.87
C ILE A 175 17.62 8.26 11.57
N TYR A 176 17.29 7.07 11.05
CA TYR A 176 17.71 5.85 11.76
C TYR A 176 19.23 5.66 11.72
N LYS A 177 19.94 6.21 10.72
CA LYS A 177 21.39 6.07 10.59
C LYS A 177 22.17 7.04 11.48
N TYR A 178 21.72 8.30 11.60
CA TYR A 178 22.50 9.35 12.24
C TYR A 178 21.86 9.89 13.53
N THR A 179 20.53 9.84 13.64
CA THR A 179 19.78 10.38 14.79
C THR A 179 18.64 9.45 15.23
N PRO A 180 18.94 8.17 15.59
CA PRO A 180 17.90 7.16 15.83
C PRO A 180 16.94 7.49 16.98
N TYR A 181 17.32 8.37 17.90
CA TYR A 181 16.44 8.89 18.95
C TYR A 181 15.30 9.80 18.42
N LEU A 182 15.35 10.22 17.14
CA LEU A 182 14.32 11.00 16.46
C LEU A 182 13.38 10.17 15.59
N ILE A 183 13.52 8.83 15.55
CA ILE A 183 12.67 7.94 14.74
C ILE A 183 11.18 8.16 15.04
N GLU A 184 10.81 8.35 16.31
CA GLU A 184 9.43 8.61 16.72
C GLU A 184 8.88 9.90 16.11
N ASN A 185 9.66 10.97 16.15
CA ASN A 185 9.28 12.26 15.57
C ASN A 185 9.15 12.17 14.05
N ASP A 186 10.05 11.44 13.40
CA ASP A 186 10.00 11.21 11.95
C ASP A 186 8.71 10.48 11.55
N ILE A 187 8.36 9.40 12.26
CA ILE A 187 7.13 8.64 12.05
C ILE A 187 5.87 9.47 12.37
N SER A 188 5.87 10.29 13.44
CA SER A 188 4.75 11.19 13.75
C SER A 188 4.50 12.18 12.62
N ASN A 189 5.56 12.81 12.09
CA ASN A 189 5.45 13.73 10.95
C ASN A 189 4.85 13.03 9.73
N VAL A 190 5.25 11.78 9.50
CA VAL A 190 4.70 11.01 8.38
C VAL A 190 3.23 10.68 8.58
N THR A 191 2.88 10.27 9.80
CA THR A 191 1.52 9.89 10.17
C THR A 191 0.57 11.08 10.05
N ARG A 192 0.95 12.24 10.60
CA ARG A 192 0.12 13.45 10.63
C ARG A 192 -0.37 13.84 9.24
N GLU A 193 0.52 13.77 8.27
CA GLU A 193 0.25 14.20 6.90
C GLU A 193 -0.57 13.19 6.09
N LEU A 194 -0.52 11.90 6.43
CA LEU A 194 -1.09 10.82 5.60
C LEU A 194 -2.28 10.10 6.22
N CYS A 195 -2.45 10.13 7.55
CA CYS A 195 -3.48 9.35 8.24
C CYS A 195 -4.90 9.74 7.85
N THR A 196 -5.14 10.96 7.36
CA THR A 196 -6.47 11.42 6.93
C THR A 196 -6.74 11.25 5.43
N VAL A 197 -5.74 10.85 4.63
CA VAL A 197 -5.87 10.67 3.17
C VAL A 197 -5.67 9.22 2.71
N ALA A 198 -5.08 8.38 3.56
CA ALA A 198 -4.98 6.94 3.36
C ALA A 198 -6.25 6.21 3.83
N ASP A 199 -6.55 5.05 3.24
CA ASP A 199 -7.60 4.15 3.80
C ASP A 199 -7.03 3.21 4.86
N PHE A 200 -5.70 3.01 4.88
CA PHE A 200 -4.95 2.36 5.95
C PHE A 200 -3.47 2.77 5.89
N LEU A 201 -2.83 2.89 7.05
CA LEU A 201 -1.38 3.11 7.15
C LEU A 201 -0.68 1.78 7.40
N VAL A 202 0.48 1.59 6.78
CA VAL A 202 1.31 0.39 6.96
C VAL A 202 2.67 0.81 7.49
N LEU A 203 2.95 0.54 8.78
CA LEU A 203 4.32 0.66 9.30
C LEU A 203 5.14 -0.53 8.77
N ASN A 204 6.09 -0.23 7.87
CA ASN A 204 6.84 -1.26 7.17
C ASN A 204 8.16 -1.58 7.90
N LEU A 205 8.25 -2.79 8.46
CA LEU A 205 9.45 -3.30 9.12
C LEU A 205 10.30 -4.21 8.22
N VAL A 206 10.00 -4.26 6.92
CA VAL A 206 10.71 -5.06 5.92
C VAL A 206 11.67 -4.17 5.12
N SER A 207 12.96 -4.49 5.15
CA SER A 207 14.02 -3.80 4.40
C SER A 207 14.41 -4.53 3.12
N SER A 208 14.91 -3.80 2.10
CA SER A 208 15.59 -4.44 0.95
C SER A 208 16.99 -4.94 1.35
N GLN A 209 17.56 -5.88 0.60
CA GLN A 209 18.82 -6.56 0.97
C GLN A 209 20.00 -5.59 1.18
N ARG A 210 20.05 -4.45 0.47
CA ARG A 210 21.14 -3.45 0.62
C ARG A 210 20.98 -2.54 1.85
N THR A 211 19.75 -2.22 2.25
CA THR A 211 19.44 -1.46 3.48
C THR A 211 19.38 -2.35 4.73
N SER A 212 19.47 -3.67 4.55
CA SER A 212 18.94 -4.65 5.50
C SER A 212 19.61 -4.66 6.87
N LYS A 213 20.94 -4.62 6.95
CA LYS A 213 21.58 -4.89 8.26
C LYS A 213 21.34 -3.77 9.26
N LEU A 214 21.66 -2.53 8.91
CA LEU A 214 21.54 -1.39 9.82
C LEU A 214 20.09 -1.12 10.20
N TYR A 215 19.17 -1.16 9.24
CA TYR A 215 17.75 -0.98 9.50
C TYR A 215 17.22 -2.08 10.42
N ASN A 216 17.60 -3.34 10.17
CA ASN A 216 17.18 -4.44 11.03
C ASN A 216 17.74 -4.32 12.45
N ASP A 217 19.01 -3.94 12.59
CA ASP A 217 19.66 -3.81 13.90
C ASP A 217 19.06 -2.68 14.75
N ILE A 218 18.72 -1.56 14.13
CA ILE A 218 18.20 -0.37 14.83
C ILE A 218 16.68 -0.44 15.02
N VAL A 219 15.95 -0.90 14.01
CA VAL A 219 14.49 -0.80 13.95
C VAL A 219 13.84 -2.18 14.12
N THR A 220 14.02 -3.09 13.16
CA THR A 220 13.23 -4.33 13.07
C THR A 220 13.47 -5.30 14.23
N ASN A 221 14.69 -5.36 14.75
CA ASN A 221 15.07 -6.26 15.85
C ASN A 221 14.94 -5.59 17.23
N ASN A 222 14.40 -4.37 17.30
CA ASN A 222 14.32 -3.59 18.52
C ASN A 222 12.85 -3.34 18.91
N THR A 223 12.35 -4.16 19.84
CA THR A 223 10.97 -4.07 20.34
C THR A 223 10.64 -2.69 20.92
N ASP A 224 11.59 -2.05 21.61
CA ASP A 224 11.35 -0.73 22.21
C ASP A 224 11.15 0.33 21.14
N VAL A 225 11.96 0.32 20.08
CA VAL A 225 11.82 1.23 18.94
C VAL A 225 10.49 1.01 18.22
N ILE A 226 10.10 -0.25 17.96
CA ILE A 226 8.81 -0.57 17.33
C ILE A 226 7.64 -0.10 18.20
N LYS A 227 7.68 -0.37 19.50
CA LYS A 227 6.66 0.06 20.46
C LYS A 227 6.50 1.57 20.45
N LYS A 228 7.61 2.30 20.50
CA LYS A 228 7.66 3.76 20.42
C LYS A 228 7.08 4.31 19.12
N MET A 229 7.38 3.70 17.98
CA MET A 229 6.77 4.06 16.70
C MET A 229 5.25 3.83 16.70
N ILE A 230 4.78 2.66 17.15
CA ILE A 230 3.34 2.37 17.24
C ILE A 230 2.64 3.40 18.14
N GLN A 231 3.20 3.68 19.32
CA GLN A 231 2.65 4.67 20.25
C GLN A 231 2.59 6.08 19.63
N SER A 232 3.66 6.50 18.95
CA SER A 232 3.71 7.78 18.26
C SER A 232 2.63 7.90 17.19
N ILE A 233 2.44 6.87 16.35
CA ILE A 233 1.37 6.83 15.34
C ILE A 233 0.00 6.99 15.99
N GLN A 234 -0.28 6.23 17.06
CA GLN A 234 -1.57 6.26 17.75
C GLN A 234 -1.85 7.63 18.37
N ILE A 235 -0.86 8.24 19.02
CA ILE A 235 -0.99 9.59 19.60
C ILE A 235 -1.31 10.59 18.50
N THR A 236 -0.55 10.57 17.40
CA THR A 236 -0.79 11.48 16.26
C THR A 236 -2.16 11.27 15.61
N GLN A 237 -2.64 10.02 15.48
CA GLN A 237 -3.98 9.73 15.00
C GLN A 237 -5.06 10.33 15.92
N ILE A 238 -4.88 10.25 17.24
CA ILE A 238 -5.79 10.84 18.22
C ILE A 238 -5.77 12.38 18.15
N GLU A 239 -4.59 12.97 17.99
CA GLU A 239 -4.43 14.42 17.78
C GLU A 239 -5.20 14.89 16.55
N GLU A 240 -5.03 14.21 15.40
CA GLU A 240 -5.71 14.56 14.15
C GLU A 240 -7.23 14.36 14.23
N ILE A 241 -7.67 13.30 14.90
CA ILE A 241 -9.08 13.11 15.27
C ILE A 241 -9.60 14.32 16.04
N GLY A 242 -8.87 14.77 17.06
CA GLY A 242 -9.28 15.90 17.90
C GLY A 242 -9.36 17.20 17.10
N LEU A 243 -8.41 17.42 16.20
CA LEU A 243 -8.39 18.57 15.30
C LEU A 243 -9.59 18.57 14.35
N GLN A 244 -9.89 17.45 13.70
CA GLN A 244 -11.05 17.34 12.81
C GLN A 244 -12.37 17.55 13.56
N ALA A 245 -12.50 16.97 14.75
CA ALA A 245 -13.68 17.17 15.59
C ALA A 245 -13.88 18.64 16.00
N ALA A 246 -12.79 19.35 16.29
CA ALA A 246 -12.82 20.78 16.59
C ALA A 246 -13.25 21.62 15.37
N LEU A 247 -12.66 21.36 14.20
CA LEU A 247 -13.00 22.04 12.94
C LEU A 247 -14.46 21.84 12.55
N GLU A 248 -14.99 20.61 12.71
CA GLU A 248 -16.40 20.33 12.47
C GLU A 248 -17.32 21.11 13.42
N HIS A 249 -16.93 21.23 14.69
CA HIS A 249 -17.71 21.95 15.70
C HIS A 249 -17.75 23.45 15.40
N GLU A 250 -16.62 24.06 15.05
CA GLU A 250 -16.53 25.47 14.65
C GLU A 250 -17.37 25.75 13.40
N THR A 251 -17.22 24.96 12.33
CA THR A 251 -17.98 25.12 11.09
C THR A 251 -19.50 25.04 11.31
N LYS A 252 -19.95 24.10 12.17
CA LYS A 252 -21.37 23.95 12.53
C LYS A 252 -21.90 25.13 13.37
N ASN A 253 -21.05 25.80 14.13
CA ASN A 253 -21.42 26.97 14.93
C ASN A 253 -21.44 28.26 14.10
N GLU A 254 -20.54 28.42 13.13
CA GLU A 254 -20.60 29.53 12.16
C GLU A 254 -21.88 29.47 11.30
N LEU A 255 -22.28 28.26 10.87
CA LEU A 255 -23.56 28.03 10.18
C LEU A 255 -24.80 28.28 11.06
N LYS A 256 -24.63 28.35 12.39
CA LYS A 256 -25.67 28.71 13.37
C LYS A 256 -25.64 30.19 13.75
N GLY A 257 -24.88 31.00 13.01
CA GLY A 257 -24.95 32.45 13.03
C GLY A 257 -26.20 33.01 12.36
N ASP A 258 -27.39 32.53 12.74
CA ASP A 258 -28.59 33.38 12.78
C ASP A 258 -29.60 32.79 13.79
N ASN A 259 -29.59 33.41 14.97
CA ASN A 259 -30.57 33.35 16.07
C ASN A 259 -30.87 32.00 16.77
N GLN A 260 -30.61 32.02 18.09
CA GLN A 260 -31.07 31.09 19.13
C GLN A 260 -30.36 29.75 19.29
N VAL A 261 -29.17 29.73 19.91
CA VAL A 261 -28.67 28.49 20.54
C VAL A 261 -27.99 28.78 21.88
N ARG A 262 -28.82 29.00 22.92
CA ARG A 262 -28.38 28.88 24.33
C ARG A 262 -29.13 27.81 25.13
N GLU A 263 -29.88 26.94 24.46
CA GLU A 263 -30.73 25.97 25.16
C GLU A 263 -30.73 24.59 24.46
N TYR A 264 -29.56 23.94 24.37
CA TYR A 264 -29.49 22.55 23.87
C TYR A 264 -28.38 21.71 24.52
N LEU A 265 -28.08 22.00 25.79
CA LEU A 265 -27.18 21.21 26.63
C LEU A 265 -27.91 20.55 27.81
N SER A 266 -29.09 20.00 27.58
CA SER A 266 -29.77 19.09 28.53
C SER A 266 -29.34 17.63 28.30
N THR A 267 -28.19 17.32 28.90
CA THR A 267 -27.84 16.13 29.72
C THR A 267 -28.35 14.70 29.47
N THR A 268 -29.18 14.34 28.48
CA THR A 268 -29.67 12.94 28.34
C THR A 268 -29.59 12.28 26.96
N GLN A 269 -28.94 12.92 25.97
CA GLN A 269 -28.64 12.30 24.65
C GLN A 269 -27.14 12.18 24.34
N LEU A 270 -26.27 12.36 25.34
CA LEU A 270 -24.82 12.38 25.14
C LEU A 270 -24.23 10.99 24.85
N GLY A 271 -24.73 9.91 25.43
CA GLY A 271 -24.14 8.57 25.26
C GLY A 271 -24.23 8.00 23.83
N LEU A 272 -25.41 8.07 23.21
CA LEU A 272 -25.63 7.60 21.82
C LEU A 272 -24.94 8.51 20.80
N LYS A 273 -24.92 9.84 21.02
CA LYS A 273 -24.15 10.78 20.18
C LYS A 273 -22.65 10.58 20.35
N GLN A 274 -22.14 10.34 21.56
CA GLN A 274 -20.72 10.07 21.80
C GLN A 274 -20.27 8.78 21.13
N GLN A 275 -21.06 7.71 21.19
CA GLN A 275 -20.73 6.45 20.53
C GLN A 275 -20.82 6.56 18.99
N TYR A 276 -21.79 7.32 18.47
CA TYR A 276 -21.91 7.62 17.05
C TYR A 276 -20.77 8.53 16.55
N LEU A 277 -20.44 9.60 17.28
CA LEU A 277 -19.28 10.45 17.02
C LEU A 277 -18.00 9.63 17.13
N PHE A 278 -17.83 8.79 18.14
CA PHE A 278 -16.64 7.94 18.30
C PHE A 278 -16.45 7.00 17.10
N ASN A 279 -17.54 6.40 16.59
CA ASN A 279 -17.47 5.53 15.41
C ASN A 279 -17.22 6.30 14.10
N ILE A 280 -17.77 7.51 13.94
CA ILE A 280 -17.48 8.37 12.78
C ILE A 280 -16.03 8.87 12.85
N ILE A 281 -15.61 9.33 14.02
CA ILE A 281 -14.29 9.91 14.29
C ILE A 281 -13.20 8.85 14.14
N ARG A 282 -13.43 7.61 14.61
CA ARG A 282 -12.48 6.50 14.41
C ARG A 282 -12.23 6.20 12.93
N ASN A 283 -13.19 6.52 12.06
CA ASN A 283 -13.06 6.36 10.61
C ASN A 283 -12.47 7.60 9.91
N LEU A 284 -12.17 8.69 10.64
CA LEU A 284 -11.51 9.89 10.09
C LEU A 284 -10.01 9.69 9.87
N VAL A 285 -9.42 8.70 10.53
CA VAL A 285 -8.00 8.35 10.38
C VAL A 285 -7.85 6.89 10.00
N ALA A 286 -6.89 6.65 9.13
CA ALA A 286 -6.50 5.37 8.61
C ALA A 286 -6.11 4.39 9.74
N PRO A 287 -6.63 3.15 9.77
CA PRO A 287 -6.21 2.13 10.71
C PRO A 287 -4.75 1.73 10.48
N LEU A 288 -4.07 1.33 11.55
CA LEU A 288 -2.65 0.97 11.52
C LEU A 288 -2.46 -0.52 11.26
N TYR A 289 -1.69 -0.81 10.21
CA TYR A 289 -1.21 -2.12 9.83
C TYR A 289 0.31 -2.20 10.03
N ILE A 290 0.81 -3.38 10.38
CA ILE A 290 2.26 -3.62 10.47
C ILE A 290 2.67 -4.62 9.40
N LYS A 291 3.64 -4.26 8.56
CA LYS A 291 4.20 -5.16 7.55
C LYS A 291 5.49 -5.79 8.06
N VAL A 292 5.54 -7.11 8.07
CA VAL A 292 6.65 -7.91 8.58
C VAL A 292 6.98 -9.07 7.67
N SER A 293 8.23 -9.51 7.68
CA SER A 293 8.65 -10.73 6.99
C SER A 293 8.24 -11.98 7.79
N SER A 294 7.97 -13.09 7.11
CA SER A 294 7.59 -14.36 7.73
C SER A 294 8.70 -15.03 8.53
N ASN A 295 9.95 -14.59 8.36
CA ASN A 295 11.11 -15.02 9.16
C ASN A 295 11.48 -14.03 10.28
N ILE A 296 10.59 -13.08 10.61
CA ILE A 296 10.79 -12.14 11.72
C ILE A 296 11.08 -12.88 13.03
N GLN A 297 11.89 -12.27 13.90
CA GLN A 297 12.21 -12.85 15.20
C GLN A 297 10.94 -13.11 16.01
N LYS A 298 10.88 -14.28 16.68
CA LYS A 298 9.71 -14.71 17.44
C LYS A 298 9.31 -13.70 18.53
N THR A 299 10.28 -13.09 19.21
CA THR A 299 10.06 -12.05 20.23
C THR A 299 9.30 -10.84 19.67
N ILE A 300 9.65 -10.40 18.46
CA ILE A 300 8.97 -9.31 17.76
C ILE A 300 7.57 -9.73 17.31
N LEU A 301 7.44 -10.95 16.76
CA LEU A 301 6.13 -11.48 16.37
C LEU A 301 5.17 -11.56 17.58
N ASP A 302 5.63 -12.12 18.69
CA ASP A 302 4.84 -12.26 19.92
C ASP A 302 4.41 -10.87 20.44
N PHE A 303 5.31 -9.89 20.43
CA PHE A 303 4.98 -8.50 20.75
C PHE A 303 3.88 -7.92 19.84
N LEU A 304 3.99 -8.08 18.52
CA LEU A 304 2.98 -7.58 17.58
C LEU A 304 1.63 -8.28 17.77
N LEU A 305 1.62 -9.57 18.08
CA LEU A 305 0.40 -10.31 18.41
C LEU A 305 -0.26 -9.78 19.70
N GLU A 306 0.52 -9.37 20.69
CA GLU A 306 0.01 -8.71 21.90
C GLU A 306 -0.57 -7.32 21.59
N GLU A 307 0.11 -6.50 20.79
CA GLU A 307 -0.40 -5.19 20.37
C GLU A 307 -1.70 -5.33 19.55
N ALA A 308 -1.82 -6.39 18.73
CA ALA A 308 -3.06 -6.71 18.00
C ALA A 308 -4.20 -7.12 18.94
N LYS A 309 -3.93 -7.97 19.94
CA LYS A 309 -4.91 -8.34 20.98
C LYS A 309 -5.35 -7.14 21.81
N GLY A 310 -4.45 -6.19 22.03
CA GLY A 310 -4.73 -4.90 22.65
C GLY A 310 -5.45 -3.88 21.75
N ASN A 311 -5.85 -4.26 20.53
CA ASN A 311 -6.47 -3.41 19.51
C ASN A 311 -5.64 -2.16 19.12
N LYS A 312 -4.32 -2.19 19.35
CA LYS A 312 -3.44 -1.07 18.99
C LYS A 312 -3.06 -1.09 17.51
N ILE A 313 -3.01 -2.28 16.92
CA ILE A 313 -2.84 -2.50 15.48
C ILE A 313 -4.07 -3.23 14.93
N GLN A 314 -4.57 -2.78 13.79
CA GLN A 314 -5.79 -3.31 13.15
C GLN A 314 -5.47 -4.34 12.07
N GLY A 315 -4.22 -4.46 11.64
CA GLY A 315 -3.83 -5.54 10.75
C GLY A 315 -2.34 -5.86 10.72
N ILE A 316 -2.03 -7.05 10.20
CA ILE A 316 -0.67 -7.49 9.89
C ILE A 316 -0.60 -7.85 8.41
N ILE A 317 0.41 -7.33 7.73
CA ILE A 317 0.78 -7.72 6.38
C ILE A 317 1.99 -8.65 6.47
N LEU A 318 1.75 -9.95 6.31
CA LEU A 318 2.79 -10.97 6.43
C LEU A 318 3.43 -11.21 5.06
N GLN A 319 4.65 -10.73 4.87
CA GLN A 319 5.42 -10.90 3.64
C GLN A 319 6.19 -12.22 3.68
N LYS A 320 6.06 -13.02 2.62
CA LYS A 320 6.83 -14.25 2.44
C LYS A 320 8.32 -13.95 2.26
N ASP A 321 9.16 -14.56 3.09
CA ASP A 321 10.61 -14.55 2.89
C ASP A 321 10.98 -15.30 1.58
N ILE A 322 11.96 -14.75 0.85
CA ILE A 322 12.35 -15.27 -0.46
C ILE A 322 12.98 -16.67 -0.43
N ASN A 323 13.51 -17.08 0.72
CA ASN A 323 14.10 -18.41 0.90
C ASN A 323 13.08 -19.43 1.39
N GLN A 324 11.88 -18.99 1.80
CA GLN A 324 10.83 -19.85 2.30
C GLN A 324 10.00 -20.42 1.13
N ASN A 325 9.65 -21.71 1.17
CA ASN A 325 8.73 -22.29 0.20
C ASN A 325 7.25 -22.00 0.59
N ASP A 326 6.30 -22.27 -0.32
CA ASP A 326 4.88 -21.98 -0.07
C ASP A 326 4.29 -22.80 1.08
N LEU A 327 4.75 -24.05 1.26
CA LEU A 327 4.26 -24.94 2.31
C LEU A 327 4.65 -24.42 3.70
N GLU A 328 5.90 -24.05 3.88
CA GLU A 328 6.41 -23.45 5.12
C GLU A 328 5.72 -22.13 5.40
N TYR A 329 5.59 -21.26 4.40
CA TYR A 329 4.92 -19.98 4.57
C TYR A 329 3.44 -20.14 4.93
N ASN A 330 2.71 -21.08 4.30
CA ASN A 330 1.32 -21.37 4.65
C ASN A 330 1.17 -21.86 6.09
N LYS A 331 2.15 -22.64 6.61
CA LYS A 331 2.17 -23.03 8.03
C LYS A 331 2.34 -21.80 8.94
N THR A 332 3.28 -20.91 8.64
CA THR A 332 3.48 -19.66 9.39
C THR A 332 2.22 -18.79 9.36
N LEU A 333 1.62 -18.60 8.18
CA LEU A 333 0.40 -17.82 7.98
C LEU A 333 -0.74 -18.35 8.87
N LYS A 334 -0.94 -19.68 8.88
CA LYS A 334 -1.95 -20.34 9.71
C LYS A 334 -1.68 -20.17 11.20
N GLN A 335 -0.43 -20.26 11.64
CA GLN A 335 -0.03 -20.04 13.03
C GLN A 335 -0.29 -18.60 13.49
N VAL A 336 0.03 -17.61 12.65
CA VAL A 336 -0.25 -16.20 12.92
C VAL A 336 -1.76 -15.97 13.03
N ARG A 337 -2.55 -16.49 12.08
CA ARG A 337 -4.01 -16.34 12.12
C ARG A 337 -4.64 -16.90 13.39
N GLN A 338 -4.17 -18.05 13.87
CA GLN A 338 -4.66 -18.70 15.09
C GLN A 338 -4.46 -17.86 16.35
N GLN A 339 -3.45 -16.98 16.36
CA GLN A 339 -3.12 -16.15 17.52
C GLN A 339 -3.68 -14.72 17.43
N LEU A 340 -4.03 -14.28 16.23
CA LEU A 340 -4.61 -12.96 15.99
C LEU A 340 -6.12 -12.95 16.31
N PRO A 341 -6.64 -11.90 16.97
CA PRO A 341 -8.07 -11.73 17.16
C PRO A 341 -8.78 -11.60 15.81
N LYS A 342 -10.03 -12.09 15.70
CA LYS A 342 -10.80 -12.05 14.44
C LYS A 342 -10.98 -10.63 13.87
N SER A 343 -10.95 -9.61 14.73
CA SER A 343 -11.02 -8.20 14.35
C SER A 343 -9.75 -7.66 13.69
N CYS A 344 -8.60 -8.33 13.87
CA CYS A 344 -7.34 -7.93 13.28
C CYS A 344 -7.17 -8.62 11.92
N THR A 345 -7.04 -7.81 10.88
CA THR A 345 -6.89 -8.25 9.48
C THR A 345 -5.51 -8.88 9.27
N LEU A 346 -5.45 -9.97 8.51
CA LEU A 346 -4.21 -10.61 8.07
C LEU A 346 -4.11 -10.61 6.54
N ILE A 347 -3.14 -9.88 5.99
CA ILE A 347 -2.88 -9.84 4.55
C ILE A 347 -1.65 -10.67 4.22
N SER A 348 -1.76 -11.61 3.29
CA SER A 348 -0.63 -12.41 2.79
C SER A 348 0.02 -11.74 1.58
N VAL A 349 1.36 -11.66 1.57
CA VAL A 349 2.08 -11.05 0.44
C VAL A 349 3.20 -11.97 -0.03
N GLY A 350 3.27 -12.17 -1.34
CA GLY A 350 4.40 -12.84 -1.99
C GLY A 350 4.15 -14.29 -2.41
N GLY A 351 4.77 -14.67 -3.53
CA GLY A 351 4.73 -16.03 -4.08
C GLY A 351 3.44 -16.41 -4.82
N ILE A 352 2.45 -15.52 -4.94
CA ILE A 352 1.16 -15.83 -5.57
C ILE A 352 1.22 -15.56 -7.08
N LYS A 353 1.15 -16.62 -7.89
CA LYS A 353 1.21 -16.57 -9.35
C LYS A 353 -0.02 -17.18 -10.03
N THR A 354 -0.84 -17.90 -9.28
CA THR A 354 -2.00 -18.67 -9.76
C THR A 354 -3.18 -18.54 -8.79
N LYS A 355 -4.38 -18.81 -9.31
CA LYS A 355 -5.61 -18.92 -8.51
C LYS A 355 -5.51 -19.93 -7.37
N VAL A 356 -4.85 -21.07 -7.60
CA VAL A 356 -4.67 -22.11 -6.57
C VAL A 356 -3.88 -21.57 -5.37
N GLN A 357 -2.74 -20.94 -5.60
CA GLN A 357 -1.93 -20.35 -4.53
C GLN A 357 -2.68 -19.24 -3.78
N PHE A 358 -3.45 -18.42 -4.50
CA PHE A 358 -4.29 -17.39 -3.89
C PHE A 358 -5.35 -17.99 -2.96
N GLN A 359 -6.09 -19.00 -3.42
CA GLN A 359 -7.07 -19.71 -2.60
C GLN A 359 -6.43 -20.42 -1.41
N GLU A 360 -5.23 -20.99 -1.57
CA GLU A 360 -4.48 -21.57 -0.46
C GLU A 360 -4.16 -20.53 0.61
N ARG A 361 -3.75 -19.30 0.26
CA ARG A 361 -3.50 -18.25 1.25
C ARG A 361 -4.77 -17.91 2.05
N LEU A 362 -5.90 -17.74 1.35
CA LEU A 362 -7.19 -17.44 1.99
C LEU A 362 -7.62 -18.59 2.92
N ASN A 363 -7.52 -19.83 2.46
CA ASN A 363 -7.85 -21.03 3.25
C ASN A 363 -6.93 -21.21 4.48
N ASN A 364 -5.71 -20.69 4.43
CA ASN A 364 -4.78 -20.68 5.57
C ASN A 364 -4.94 -19.45 6.48
N GLY A 365 -5.94 -18.61 6.25
CA GLY A 365 -6.37 -17.57 7.17
C GLY A 365 -6.03 -16.14 6.76
N ALA A 366 -5.54 -15.91 5.54
CA ALA A 366 -5.45 -14.55 5.03
C ALA A 366 -6.85 -14.00 4.71
N ASP A 367 -7.12 -12.77 5.11
CA ASP A 367 -8.35 -12.03 4.78
C ASP A 367 -8.25 -11.39 3.39
N ALA A 368 -7.03 -11.11 2.93
CA ALA A 368 -6.70 -10.65 1.59
C ALA A 368 -5.27 -11.03 1.21
N CYS A 369 -4.91 -10.88 -0.06
CA CYS A 369 -3.55 -11.09 -0.54
C CYS A 369 -3.04 -9.93 -1.38
N GLN A 370 -1.72 -9.73 -1.41
CA GLN A 370 -1.07 -8.82 -2.35
C GLN A 370 -0.06 -9.54 -3.24
N ILE A 371 0.11 -9.00 -4.45
CA ILE A 371 1.14 -9.41 -5.40
C ILE A 371 2.08 -8.26 -5.74
N PHE A 372 3.32 -8.62 -6.07
CA PHE A 372 4.31 -7.71 -6.66
C PHE A 372 5.09 -8.44 -7.75
N SER A 373 5.83 -9.49 -7.38
CA SER A 373 6.72 -10.17 -8.34
C SER A 373 5.96 -10.83 -9.48
N SER A 374 4.76 -11.39 -9.23
CA SER A 374 3.95 -11.97 -10.29
C SER A 374 3.36 -10.91 -11.23
N PHE A 375 3.02 -9.73 -10.72
CA PHE A 375 2.59 -8.59 -11.53
C PHE A 375 3.72 -8.07 -12.43
N VAL A 376 4.95 -7.98 -11.90
CA VAL A 376 6.10 -7.59 -12.73
C VAL A 376 6.53 -8.70 -13.69
N ALA A 377 6.33 -9.98 -13.36
CA ALA A 377 6.72 -11.09 -14.24
C ALA A 377 5.73 -11.33 -15.38
N LYS A 378 4.42 -11.17 -15.12
CA LYS A 378 3.35 -11.52 -16.05
C LYS A 378 2.55 -10.31 -16.57
N GLY A 379 2.77 -9.13 -16.01
CA GLY A 379 2.01 -7.92 -16.36
C GLY A 379 0.56 -7.95 -15.84
N PRO A 380 -0.28 -7.02 -16.31
CA PRO A 380 -1.66 -6.86 -15.84
C PRO A 380 -2.58 -8.07 -16.03
N HIS A 381 -2.27 -8.98 -16.97
CA HIS A 381 -3.05 -10.19 -17.19
C HIS A 381 -3.09 -11.10 -15.95
N VAL A 382 -2.06 -11.06 -15.09
CA VAL A 382 -1.97 -11.93 -13.92
C VAL A 382 -3.12 -11.77 -12.94
N ILE A 383 -3.73 -10.58 -12.89
CA ILE A 383 -4.84 -10.28 -11.99
C ILE A 383 -6.03 -11.16 -12.36
N LYS A 384 -6.31 -11.28 -13.66
CA LYS A 384 -7.34 -12.17 -14.20
C LYS A 384 -7.02 -13.64 -13.93
N ASP A 385 -5.77 -14.07 -14.15
CA ASP A 385 -5.32 -15.46 -13.91
C ASP A 385 -5.42 -15.90 -12.44
N ILE A 386 -5.39 -14.95 -11.51
CA ILE A 386 -5.50 -15.22 -10.08
C ILE A 386 -6.97 -15.23 -9.63
N LEU A 387 -7.80 -14.34 -10.16
CA LEU A 387 -9.19 -14.18 -9.74
C LEU A 387 -10.16 -15.14 -10.46
N LEU A 388 -10.00 -15.33 -11.77
CA LEU A 388 -10.86 -16.17 -12.61
C LEU A 388 -10.25 -17.55 -12.81
#